data_AF-A0AA42TUL8-F1
#
_entry.id   AF-A0AA42TUL8-F1
#
_cell.length_a   1.000
_cell.length_b   1.000
_cell.length_c   1.000
_cell.angle_alpha   90.00
_cell.angle_beta   90.00
_cell.angle_gamma   90.00
#
_symmetry.space_group_name_H-M   'P 1'
#
loop_
_entity.id
_entity.type
_entity.pdbx_description
1 polymer ?
#
loop_
_entity_poly.entity_id
_entity_poly.type
_entity_poly.pdbx_seq_one_letter_code
_entity_poly.pdbx_strand_id
1 'polypeptide(L)'
;MNFGDALKELKAGKRVQRAGWNGKGMFVYMVPAASYPVQTGAAKAHFGEGAMVPYNPYLAIKNVDETVSTWVPSVNDCLADDWGVVGCTVPAHQQRVLDEKQELDIRITRLDEFILRNALFRELDPEEQARMRRQLDVMRELSVILGERISAF
;
A
#
# COMPACT_ATOMS: atom_id res chain seq x y z
N MET A 1 -8.76 15.17 6.49
CA MET A 1 -9.04 14.03 7.38
C MET A 1 -8.52 14.37 8.77
N ASN A 2 -9.11 13.87 9.86
CA ASN A 2 -8.55 14.08 11.20
C ASN A 2 -7.35 13.15 11.45
N PHE A 3 -6.63 13.37 12.55
CA PHE A 3 -5.47 12.53 12.90
C PHE A 3 -5.81 11.06 13.13
N GLY A 4 -6.98 10.75 13.72
CA GLY A 4 -7.43 9.38 13.95
C GLY A 4 -7.60 8.60 12.65
N ASP A 5 -8.14 9.25 11.61
CA ASP A 5 -8.25 8.68 10.27
C ASP A 5 -6.89 8.56 9.60
N ALA A 6 -6.02 9.57 9.72
CA ALA A 6 -4.65 9.50 9.24
C ALA A 6 -3.88 8.31 9.85
N LEU A 7 -4.09 8.02 11.13
CA LEU A 7 -3.49 6.86 11.79
C LEU A 7 -4.04 5.52 11.25
N LYS A 8 -5.31 5.44 10.86
CA LYS A 8 -5.85 4.25 10.18
C LYS A 8 -5.17 4.05 8.82
N GLU A 9 -4.99 5.12 8.07
CA GLU A 9 -4.32 5.08 6.76
C GLU A 9 -2.84 4.68 6.88
N LEU A 10 -2.14 5.21 7.90
CA LEU A 10 -0.77 4.80 8.24
C LEU A 10 -0.66 3.31 8.56
N LYS A 11 -1.60 2.78 9.35
CA LYS A 11 -1.68 1.34 9.65
C LYS A 11 -2.02 0.49 8.43
N ALA A 12 -2.71 1.07 7.44
CA ALA A 12 -2.96 0.45 6.14
C ALA A 12 -1.76 0.56 5.18
N GLY A 13 -0.60 1.03 5.65
CA GLY A 13 0.63 1.15 4.86
C GLY A 13 0.66 2.37 3.94
N LYS A 14 -0.31 3.27 4.04
CA LYS A 14 -0.32 4.51 3.25
C LYS A 14 0.57 5.56 3.89
N ARG A 15 0.93 6.55 3.08
CA ARG A 15 1.70 7.72 3.50
C ARG A 15 0.74 8.89 3.65
N VAL A 16 0.91 9.70 4.67
CA VAL A 16 0.02 10.85 4.94
C VAL A 16 0.81 12.13 5.09
N GLN A 17 0.21 13.25 4.74
CA GLN A 17 0.77 14.58 4.91
C GLN A 17 -0.27 15.53 5.48
N ARG A 18 0.20 16.64 6.02
CA ARG A 18 -0.65 17.79 6.37
C ARG A 18 -0.50 18.90 5.35
N ALA A 19 -1.61 19.57 5.02
CA ALA A 19 -1.58 20.74 4.16
C ALA A 19 -0.87 21.94 4.82
N GLY A 20 -0.94 22.06 6.15
CA GLY A 20 -0.38 23.14 6.95
C GLY A 20 1.08 22.96 7.37
N TRP A 21 1.80 21.95 6.87
CA TRP A 21 3.24 21.85 7.12
C TRP A 21 4.02 22.86 6.28
N ASN A 22 5.09 23.42 6.86
CA ASN A 22 5.94 24.44 6.25
C ASN A 22 6.87 23.91 5.12
N GLY A 23 6.68 22.67 4.67
CA GLY A 23 7.55 22.01 3.70
C GLY A 23 6.76 21.19 2.68
N LYS A 24 6.98 21.46 1.39
CA LYS A 24 6.37 20.68 0.31
C LYS A 24 7.02 19.29 0.24
N GLY A 25 6.20 18.26 0.04
CA GLY A 25 6.69 16.88 -0.14
C GLY A 25 7.12 16.18 1.14
N MET A 26 6.77 16.72 2.32
CA MET A 26 6.88 16.00 3.59
C MET A 26 5.73 15.00 3.73
N PHE A 27 6.03 13.80 4.21
CA PHE A 27 5.02 12.79 4.53
C PHE A 27 5.46 11.87 5.66
N VAL A 28 4.48 11.36 6.39
CA VAL A 28 4.65 10.35 7.43
C VAL A 28 4.22 8.99 6.91
N TYR A 29 4.91 7.96 7.35
CA TYR A 29 4.60 6.57 7.05
C TYR A 29 4.94 5.66 8.24
N MET A 30 4.30 4.49 8.30
CA MET A 30 4.59 3.50 9.32
C MET A 30 5.70 2.55 8.85
N VAL A 31 6.73 2.40 9.67
CA VAL A 31 7.76 1.37 9.50
C VAL A 31 7.33 0.15 10.33
N PRO A 32 7.16 -1.04 9.73
CA PRO A 32 6.78 -2.24 10.47
C PRO A 32 7.91 -2.71 11.39
N ALA A 33 7.59 -3.60 12.33
CA ALA A 33 8.61 -4.28 13.13
C ALA A 33 9.57 -5.04 12.21
N ALA A 34 10.87 -4.93 12.49
CA ALA A 34 11.90 -5.58 11.72
C ALA A 34 13.17 -5.75 12.56
N SER A 35 14.09 -6.58 12.07
CA SER A 35 15.41 -6.74 12.69
C SER A 35 16.49 -6.30 11.71
N TYR A 36 17.47 -5.52 12.18
CA TYR A 36 18.55 -5.00 11.35
C TYR A 36 19.93 -5.35 11.94
N PRO A 37 20.97 -5.52 11.12
CA PRO A 37 22.31 -5.79 11.62
C PRO A 37 22.79 -4.68 12.55
N VAL A 38 23.48 -5.04 13.63
CA VAL A 38 24.11 -4.07 14.55
C VAL A 38 25.03 -3.11 13.80
N GLN A 39 24.80 -1.80 13.94
CA GLN A 39 25.63 -0.77 13.29
C GLN A 39 26.46 0.03 14.29
N THR A 40 25.93 0.34 15.47
CA THR A 40 26.55 1.26 16.43
C THR A 40 27.29 0.53 17.54
N GLY A 41 28.32 1.16 18.12
CA GLY A 41 29.09 0.58 19.23
C GLY A 41 28.22 0.23 20.44
N ALA A 42 27.24 1.08 20.78
CA ALA A 42 26.31 0.82 21.87
C ALA A 42 25.45 -0.44 21.61
N ALA A 43 24.95 -0.61 20.38
CA ALA A 43 24.19 -1.80 20.02
C ALA A 43 25.06 -3.05 20.00
N LYS A 44 26.28 -2.97 19.46
CA LYS A 44 27.24 -4.09 19.47
C LYS A 44 27.58 -4.55 20.89
N ALA A 45 27.78 -3.61 21.82
CA ALA A 45 28.08 -3.93 23.22
C ALA A 45 26.93 -4.65 23.94
N HIS A 46 25.68 -4.35 23.57
CA HIS A 46 24.50 -4.95 24.20
C HIS A 46 24.04 -6.24 23.52
N PHE A 47 23.95 -6.24 22.18
CA PHE A 47 23.39 -7.34 21.39
C PHE A 47 24.44 -8.31 20.83
N GLY A 48 25.72 -7.93 20.82
CA GLY A 48 26.82 -8.70 20.23
C GLY A 48 27.14 -8.31 18.79
N GLU A 49 28.39 -8.51 18.38
CA GLU A 49 28.82 -8.28 17.00
C GLU A 49 28.24 -9.34 16.05
N GLY A 50 27.75 -8.90 14.88
CA GLY A 50 27.04 -9.77 13.94
C GLY A 50 25.59 -10.10 14.31
N ALA A 51 25.09 -9.59 15.44
CA ALA A 51 23.70 -9.78 15.84
C ALA A 51 22.72 -8.92 15.03
N MET A 52 21.44 -9.30 15.09
CA MET A 52 20.32 -8.56 14.52
C MET A 52 19.53 -7.88 15.66
N VAL A 53 19.44 -6.55 15.62
CA VAL A 53 18.70 -5.77 16.62
C VAL A 53 17.21 -5.75 16.26
N PRO A 54 16.31 -6.21 17.13
CA PRO A 54 14.88 -6.17 16.88
C PRO A 54 14.31 -4.79 17.20
N TYR A 55 13.66 -4.16 16.22
CA TYR A 55 12.96 -2.89 16.36
C TYR A 55 11.44 -3.09 16.32
N ASN A 56 10.76 -2.44 17.27
CA ASN A 56 9.30 -2.31 17.23
C ASN A 56 8.85 -1.42 16.07
N PRO A 57 7.58 -1.49 15.64
CA PRO A 57 7.05 -0.57 14.64
C PRO A 57 7.10 0.87 15.16
N TYR A 58 7.36 1.82 14.26
CA TYR A 58 7.39 3.24 14.57
C TYR A 58 6.91 4.07 13.38
N LEU A 59 6.61 5.35 13.62
CA LEU A 59 6.32 6.29 12.56
C LEU A 59 7.59 7.00 12.15
N ALA A 60 7.79 7.14 10.84
CA ALA A 60 8.88 7.89 10.24
C ALA A 60 8.31 9.06 9.45
N ILE A 61 9.06 10.16 9.40
CA ILE A 61 8.77 11.31 8.54
C ILE A 61 9.89 11.48 7.54
N LYS A 62 9.52 11.63 6.27
CA LYS A 62 10.41 12.09 5.21
C LYS A 62 10.38 13.62 5.19
N ASN A 63 11.54 14.24 5.36
CA ASN A 63 11.72 15.68 5.37
C ASN A 63 11.90 16.25 3.96
N VAL A 64 11.86 17.58 3.82
CA VAL A 64 12.01 18.26 2.53
C VAL A 64 13.35 17.94 1.87
N ASP A 65 14.40 17.73 2.66
CA ASP A 65 15.77 17.44 2.23
C ASP A 65 16.06 15.96 1.94
N GLU A 66 15.01 15.14 1.76
CA GLU A 66 15.11 13.68 1.55
C GLU A 66 15.68 12.89 2.73
N THR A 67 15.92 13.52 3.89
CA THR A 67 16.26 12.79 5.11
C THR A 67 15.03 12.16 5.75
N VAL A 68 15.26 11.10 6.51
CA VAL A 68 14.22 10.41 7.29
C VAL A 68 14.52 10.56 8.77
N SER A 69 13.50 10.88 9.55
CA SER A 69 13.56 10.93 11.02
C SER A 69 12.47 10.07 11.61
N THR A 70 12.69 9.56 12.83
CA THR A 70 11.59 9.05 13.64
C THR A 70 10.63 10.20 13.93
N TRP A 71 9.33 9.93 13.87
CA TRP A 71 8.30 10.94 14.01
C TRP A 71 7.41 10.68 15.21
N VAL A 72 7.23 11.74 16.00
CA VAL A 72 6.30 11.78 17.12
C VAL A 72 5.29 12.88 16.78
N PRO A 73 3.98 12.59 16.73
CA PRO A 73 2.97 13.60 16.45
C PRO A 73 2.98 14.64 17.58
N SER A 74 3.03 15.93 17.21
CA SER A 74 2.83 17.01 18.17
C SER A 74 1.35 17.12 18.56
N VAL A 75 1.05 17.85 19.63
CA VAL A 75 -0.35 18.18 19.99
C VAL A 75 -1.08 18.84 18.80
N ASN A 76 -0.38 19.71 18.05
CA ASN A 76 -0.94 20.35 16.86
C ASN A 76 -1.22 19.36 15.73
N ASP A 77 -0.43 18.30 15.58
CA ASP A 77 -0.68 17.23 14.60
C ASP A 77 -1.91 16.40 14.99
N CYS A 78 -2.03 16.07 16.28
CA CYS A 78 -3.15 15.31 16.82
C CYS A 78 -4.50 16.05 16.70
N LEU A 79 -4.50 17.38 16.84
CA LEU A 79 -5.70 18.23 16.76
C LEU A 79 -6.02 18.72 15.34
N ALA A 80 -5.26 18.30 14.34
CA ALA A 80 -5.43 18.77 12.98
C ALA A 80 -6.44 17.97 12.16
N ASP A 81 -7.15 18.67 11.28
CA ASP A 81 -8.16 18.11 10.35
C ASP A 81 -7.72 18.17 8.87
N ASP A 82 -6.50 18.64 8.62
CA ASP A 82 -5.93 18.89 7.30
C ASP A 82 -5.04 17.75 6.76
N TRP A 83 -5.25 16.52 7.27
CA TRP A 83 -4.54 15.34 6.79
C TRP A 83 -5.04 14.88 5.42
N GLY A 84 -4.11 14.43 4.58
CA GLY A 84 -4.32 13.84 3.27
C GLY A 84 -3.39 12.65 3.01
N VAL A 85 -3.83 11.65 2.24
CA VAL A 85 -2.97 10.56 1.78
C VAL A 85 -2.07 11.06 0.63
N VAL A 86 -0.79 10.73 0.68
CA VAL A 86 0.18 11.02 -0.37
C VAL A 86 0.30 9.79 -1.27
N GLY A 87 -0.29 9.87 -2.46
CA GLY A 87 -0.07 8.89 -3.52
C GLY A 87 1.43 8.79 -3.82
N CYS A 88 1.96 7.57 -3.97
CA CYS A 88 3.26 7.42 -4.62
C CYS A 88 3.07 8.02 -6.01
N THR A 89 3.74 9.14 -6.31
CA THR A 89 3.83 9.58 -7.69
C THR A 89 4.73 8.59 -8.40
N VAL A 90 4.18 7.42 -8.71
CA VAL A 90 4.78 6.50 -9.67
C VAL A 90 4.73 7.19 -11.04
N PRO A 91 5.77 7.07 -11.86
CA PRO A 91 5.74 7.53 -13.24
C PRO A 91 4.42 7.19 -13.92
N ALA A 92 3.90 8.07 -14.79
CA ALA A 92 2.58 7.90 -15.40
C ALA A 92 2.39 6.52 -16.07
N HIS A 93 3.46 5.94 -16.62
CA HIS A 93 3.43 4.60 -17.21
C HIS A 93 3.27 3.48 -16.18
N GLN A 94 3.79 3.63 -14.96
CA GLN A 94 3.60 2.70 -13.83
C GLN A 94 2.23 2.91 -13.17
N GLN A 95 1.79 4.17 -13.01
CA GLN A 95 0.44 4.48 -12.51
C GLN A 95 -0.63 3.82 -13.38
N ARG A 96 -0.49 3.90 -14.71
CA ARG A 96 -1.39 3.22 -15.65
C ARG A 96 -1.53 1.73 -15.36
N VAL A 97 -0.45 1.05 -14.97
CA VAL A 97 -0.45 -0.40 -14.71
C VAL A 97 -1.12 -0.71 -13.36
N LEU A 98 -0.92 0.12 -12.34
CA LEU A 98 -1.63 0.02 -11.07
C LEU A 98 -3.14 0.17 -11.27
N ASP A 99 -3.55 1.21 -12.02
CA ASP A 99 -4.95 1.50 -12.30
C ASP A 99 -5.58 0.36 -13.13
N GLU A 100 -4.87 -0.12 -14.15
CA GLU A 100 -5.29 -1.24 -15.00
C GLU A 100 -5.49 -2.52 -14.17
N LYS A 101 -4.59 -2.84 -13.24
CA LYS A 101 -4.75 -3.99 -12.35
C LYS A 101 -5.96 -3.85 -11.44
N GLN A 102 -6.11 -2.70 -10.80
CA GLN A 102 -7.21 -2.45 -9.87
C GLN A 102 -8.56 -2.60 -10.57
N GLU A 103 -8.71 -1.98 -11.75
CA GLU A 103 -9.94 -2.08 -12.52
C GLU A 103 -10.21 -3.52 -12.97
N LEU A 104 -9.18 -4.25 -13.40
CA LEU A 104 -9.29 -5.64 -13.80
C LEU A 104 -9.72 -6.55 -12.65
N ASP A 105 -9.13 -6.40 -11.46
CA ASP A 105 -9.45 -7.21 -10.28
C ASP A 105 -10.91 -7.00 -9.85
N ILE A 106 -11.42 -5.76 -9.92
CA ILE A 106 -12.84 -5.46 -9.68
C ILE A 106 -13.73 -6.19 -10.69
N ARG A 107 -13.36 -6.18 -11.98
CA ARG A 107 -14.12 -6.87 -13.03
C ARG A 107 -14.08 -8.40 -12.84
N ILE A 108 -12.94 -8.97 -12.43
CA ILE A 108 -12.78 -10.40 -12.08
C ILE A 108 -13.74 -10.75 -10.97
N THR A 109 -13.74 -10.01 -9.85
CA THR A 109 -14.63 -10.29 -8.71
C THR A 109 -16.10 -10.29 -9.13
N ARG A 110 -16.53 -9.28 -9.90
CA ARG A 110 -17.92 -9.18 -10.36
C ARG A 110 -18.32 -10.35 -11.26
N LEU A 111 -17.45 -10.75 -12.20
CA LEU A 111 -17.72 -11.86 -13.11
C LEU A 111 -17.70 -13.21 -12.37
N ASP A 112 -16.75 -13.41 -11.46
CA ASP A 112 -16.65 -14.60 -10.62
C ASP A 112 -17.89 -14.77 -9.72
N GLU A 113 -18.32 -13.68 -9.06
CA GLU A 113 -19.55 -13.69 -8.27
C GLU A 113 -20.79 -14.01 -9.11
N PHE A 114 -20.90 -13.46 -10.33
CA PHE A 114 -21.98 -13.79 -11.24
C PHE A 114 -21.97 -15.28 -11.61
N ILE A 115 -20.82 -15.83 -11.99
CA ILE A 115 -20.67 -17.23 -12.40
C ILE A 115 -20.96 -18.20 -11.23
N LEU A 116 -20.52 -17.87 -10.02
CA LEU A 116 -20.62 -18.77 -8.86
C LEU A 116 -21.95 -18.66 -8.11
N ARG A 117 -22.48 -17.44 -7.96
CA ARG A 117 -23.57 -17.16 -7.02
C ARG A 117 -24.88 -16.77 -7.70
N ASN A 118 -24.86 -16.32 -8.95
CA ASN A 118 -26.09 -15.91 -9.65
C ASN A 118 -26.78 -17.11 -10.30
N ALA A 119 -28.05 -17.33 -9.95
CA ALA A 119 -28.85 -18.42 -10.53
C ALA A 119 -29.02 -18.31 -12.05
N LEU A 120 -29.08 -17.07 -12.57
CA LEU A 120 -29.24 -16.79 -14.00
C LEU A 120 -28.11 -17.40 -14.84
N PHE A 121 -26.89 -17.50 -14.29
CA PHE A 121 -25.77 -18.09 -15.02
C PHE A 121 -26.05 -19.54 -15.45
N ARG A 122 -26.77 -20.31 -14.62
CA ARG A 122 -27.11 -21.71 -14.91
C ARG A 122 -28.19 -21.86 -15.97
N GLU A 123 -28.95 -20.80 -16.21
CA GLU A 123 -30.02 -20.73 -17.21
C GLU A 123 -29.51 -20.27 -18.59
N LEU A 124 -28.28 -19.73 -18.66
CA LEU A 124 -27.66 -19.33 -19.91
C LEU A 124 -27.32 -20.53 -20.79
N ASP A 125 -27.26 -20.28 -22.10
CA ASP A 125 -26.78 -21.23 -23.08
C ASP A 125 -25.38 -21.78 -22.68
N PRO A 126 -25.12 -23.10 -22.82
CA PRO A 126 -23.85 -23.69 -22.42
C PRO A 126 -22.63 -23.08 -23.09
N GLU A 127 -22.74 -22.61 -24.34
CA GLU A 127 -21.64 -21.93 -25.01
C GLU A 127 -21.36 -20.56 -24.39
N GLU A 128 -22.41 -19.84 -23.98
CA GLU A 128 -22.25 -18.55 -23.29
C GLU A 128 -21.60 -18.73 -21.92
N GLN A 129 -22.01 -19.76 -21.18
CA GLN A 129 -21.35 -20.13 -19.92
C GLN A 129 -19.86 -20.41 -20.14
N ALA A 130 -19.51 -21.13 -21.21
CA ALA A 130 -18.13 -21.43 -21.56
C ALA A 130 -17.34 -20.17 -21.94
N ARG A 131 -17.94 -19.24 -22.71
CA ARG A 131 -17.33 -17.95 -23.06
C ARG A 131 -17.02 -17.11 -21.81
N MET A 132 -17.96 -17.00 -20.88
CA MET A 132 -17.77 -16.23 -19.63
C MET A 132 -16.70 -16.85 -18.72
N ARG A 133 -16.64 -18.18 -18.61
CA ARG A 133 -15.55 -18.86 -17.86
C ARG A 133 -14.19 -18.60 -18.48
N ARG A 134 -14.09 -18.74 -19.81
CA ARG A 134 -12.84 -18.45 -20.54
C ARG A 134 -12.43 -16.98 -20.39
N GLN A 135 -13.38 -16.05 -20.43
CA GLN A 135 -13.13 -14.64 -20.16
C GLN A 135 -12.54 -14.46 -18.76
N LEU A 136 -13.12 -15.08 -17.73
CA LEU A 136 -12.63 -15.00 -16.36
C LEU A 136 -11.20 -15.54 -16.22
N ASP A 137 -10.90 -16.67 -16.87
CA ASP A 137 -9.58 -17.28 -16.84
C ASP A 137 -8.51 -16.37 -17.47
N VAL A 138 -8.79 -15.80 -18.65
CA VAL A 138 -7.89 -14.84 -19.31
C VAL A 138 -7.70 -13.57 -18.47
N MET A 139 -8.77 -13.06 -17.85
CA MET A 139 -8.67 -11.89 -16.97
C MET A 139 -7.79 -12.20 -15.75
N ARG A 140 -7.91 -13.38 -15.14
CA ARG A 140 -7.05 -13.82 -14.02
C ARG A 140 -5.58 -13.88 -14.43
N GLU A 141 -5.28 -14.46 -15.59
CA GLU A 141 -3.92 -14.53 -16.12
C GLU A 141 -3.34 -13.12 -16.34
N LEU A 142 -4.12 -12.21 -16.93
CA LEU A 142 -3.70 -10.82 -17.09
C LEU A 142 -3.46 -10.11 -15.73
N SER A 143 -4.28 -10.37 -14.72
CA SER A 143 -4.06 -9.80 -13.38
C SER A 143 -2.77 -10.29 -12.74
N VAL A 144 -2.39 -11.56 -12.95
CA VAL A 144 -1.09 -12.11 -12.52
C VAL A 144 0.05 -11.36 -13.20
N ILE A 145 0.00 -11.21 -14.54
CA ILE A 145 1.02 -10.47 -15.30
C ILE A 145 1.15 -9.02 -14.81
N LEU A 146 0.03 -8.33 -14.56
CA LEU A 146 0.07 -6.97 -14.03
C LEU A 146 0.68 -6.94 -12.62
N GLY A 147 0.43 -7.96 -11.78
CA GLY A 147 1.04 -8.11 -10.46
C GLY A 147 2.56 -8.31 -10.53
N GLU A 148 3.05 -9.11 -11.47
CA GLU A 148 4.48 -9.28 -11.73
C GLU A 148 5.12 -7.97 -12.18
N ARG A 149 4.47 -7.23 -13.10
CA ARG A 149 4.94 -5.91 -13.56
C ARG A 149 5.05 -4.92 -12.41
N ILE A 150 4.05 -4.87 -11.53
CA ILE A 150 4.05 -3.98 -10.36
C ILE A 150 5.16 -4.35 -9.37
N SER A 151 5.43 -5.65 -9.20
CA SER A 151 6.51 -6.13 -8.32
C SER A 151 7.91 -5.79 -8.86
N ALA A 152 8.02 -5.48 -10.15
CA ALA A 152 9.26 -5.12 -10.81
C ALA A 152 9.48 -3.60 -10.98
N PHE A 153 8.58 -2.77 -10.42
CA PHE A 153 8.75 -1.30 -10.37
C PHE A 153 9.78 -0.89 -9.33
#